data_AF-A0A1C5EUF9-F1
#
_entry.id   AF-A0A1C5EUF9-F1
#
_cell.length_a   1.000
_cell.length_b   1.000
_cell.length_c   1.000
_cell.angle_alpha   90.00
_cell.angle_beta   90.00
_cell.angle_gamma   90.00
#
_symmetry.space_group_name_H-M   'P 1'
#
loop_
_entity.id
_entity.type
_entity.pdbx_description
1 polymer ?
#
loop_
_entity_poly.entity_id
_entity_poly.type
_entity_poly.pdbx_seq_one_letter_code
_entity_poly.pdbx_strand_id
1 'polypeptide(L)'
;MQAISSDELVTQLMRLLPEVEPYFEKAAERHGLRASQVTHWDQVNTHPGTLLSEVLTYPLFQPLMESPEIDAEAEDFLARCFEFIEGLEEDPSGWLVDTAYFTFVEFFLQSREVLDRAFRFARPKTRAEILAMLRGWNVPVDPSWEDPSREGEQQE
;
A
#
# COMPACT_ATOMS: atom_id res chain seq x y z
N MET A 1 11.47 11.27 -2.46
CA MET A 1 10.01 11.09 -2.35
C MET A 1 9.55 11.92 -1.16
N GLN A 2 8.30 12.35 -1.14
CA GLN A 2 7.82 13.21 -0.07
C GLN A 2 7.03 12.34 0.91
N ALA A 3 7.47 12.31 2.16
CA ALA A 3 6.73 11.71 3.26
C ALA A 3 5.28 12.20 3.27
N ILE A 4 4.34 11.30 3.50
CA ILE A 4 2.92 11.62 3.65
C ILE A 4 2.67 11.84 5.14
N SER A 5 2.20 13.03 5.50
CA SER A 5 1.70 13.31 6.84
C SER A 5 0.20 12.97 6.95
N SER A 6 -0.32 12.83 8.18
CA SER A 6 -1.77 12.66 8.42
C SER A 6 -2.62 13.68 7.67
N ASP A 7 -2.21 14.96 7.76
CA ASP A 7 -2.95 16.08 7.17
C ASP A 7 -2.97 16.02 5.65
N GLU A 8 -1.95 15.41 5.04
CA GLU A 8 -1.82 15.29 3.59
C GLU A 8 -2.39 13.98 3.05
N LEU A 9 -2.76 13.01 3.91
CA LEU A 9 -3.14 11.65 3.53
C LEU A 9 -4.17 11.61 2.39
N VAL A 10 -5.31 12.31 2.57
CA VAL A 10 -6.40 12.32 1.59
C VAL A 10 -5.96 12.98 0.28
N THR A 11 -5.22 14.08 0.36
CA THR A 11 -4.74 14.80 -0.83
C THR A 11 -3.75 13.97 -1.62
N GLN A 12 -2.82 13.29 -0.94
CA GLN A 12 -1.82 12.43 -1.57
C GLN A 12 -2.46 11.17 -2.17
N LEU A 13 -3.41 10.57 -1.45
CA LEU A 13 -4.19 9.43 -1.94
C LEU A 13 -4.91 9.76 -3.25
N MET A 14 -5.70 10.83 -3.27
CA MET A 14 -6.47 11.23 -4.47
C MET A 14 -5.56 11.68 -5.64
N ARG A 15 -4.37 12.22 -5.33
CA ARG A 15 -3.39 12.62 -6.35
C ARG A 15 -2.70 11.43 -7.00
N LEU A 16 -2.26 10.45 -6.21
CA LEU A 16 -1.51 9.30 -6.69
C LEU A 16 -2.43 8.21 -7.25
N LEU A 17 -3.64 8.08 -6.70
CA LEU A 17 -4.57 6.99 -6.97
C LEU A 17 -5.97 7.55 -7.25
N PRO A 18 -6.19 8.29 -8.35
CA PRO A 18 -7.49 8.85 -8.70
C PRO A 18 -8.60 7.78 -8.82
N GLU A 19 -8.23 6.52 -9.05
CA GLU A 19 -9.15 5.37 -9.11
C GLU A 19 -9.92 5.13 -7.80
N VAL A 20 -9.45 5.69 -6.67
CA VAL A 20 -10.14 5.60 -5.38
C VAL A 20 -11.38 6.50 -5.30
N GLU A 21 -11.52 7.50 -6.18
CA GLU A 21 -12.58 8.52 -6.11
C GLU A 21 -14.00 7.93 -5.97
N PRO A 22 -14.42 6.90 -6.74
CA PRO A 22 -15.76 6.32 -6.61
C PRO A 22 -16.01 5.64 -5.26
N TYR A 23 -14.96 5.09 -4.63
CA TYR A 23 -15.05 4.48 -3.30
C TYR A 23 -15.04 5.55 -2.22
N PHE A 24 -14.26 6.61 -2.44
CA PHE A 24 -14.21 7.78 -1.59
C PHE A 24 -15.54 8.53 -1.56
N GLU A 25 -16.22 8.67 -2.71
CA GLU A 25 -17.56 9.29 -2.80
C GLU A 25 -18.57 8.51 -1.95
N LYS A 26 -18.59 7.17 -2.06
CA LYS A 26 -19.44 6.31 -1.22
C LYS A 26 -19.15 6.47 0.27
N ALA A 27 -17.87 6.56 0.63
CA ALA A 27 -17.48 6.77 2.02
C ALA A 27 -17.99 8.13 2.53
N ALA A 28 -17.87 9.19 1.72
CA ALA A 28 -18.29 10.55 2.04
C ALA A 28 -19.82 10.71 2.11
N GLU A 29 -20.58 10.02 1.25
CA GLU A 29 -22.04 10.06 1.21
C GLU A 29 -22.67 9.67 2.56
N ARG A 30 -22.07 8.71 3.29
CA ARG A 30 -22.52 8.30 4.63
C ARG A 30 -22.51 9.44 5.65
N HIS A 31 -21.72 10.48 5.39
CA HIS A 31 -21.56 11.66 6.22
C HIS A 31 -22.22 12.91 5.60
N GLY A 32 -22.98 12.75 4.51
CA GLY A 32 -23.61 13.86 3.81
C GLY A 32 -22.61 14.78 3.10
N LEU A 33 -21.43 14.26 2.74
CA LEU A 33 -20.37 14.97 2.04
C LEU A 33 -20.19 14.40 0.63
N ARG A 34 -19.58 15.19 -0.26
CA ARG A 34 -18.98 14.71 -1.51
C ARG A 34 -17.49 14.46 -1.31
N ALA A 35 -16.86 13.60 -2.11
CA ALA A 35 -15.42 13.33 -2.02
C ALA A 35 -14.59 14.63 -2.13
N SER A 36 -14.97 15.54 -3.04
CA SER A 36 -14.34 16.86 -3.20
C SER A 36 -14.42 17.78 -1.97
N GLN A 37 -15.28 17.49 -0.99
CA GLN A 37 -15.42 18.24 0.25
C GLN A 37 -14.60 17.64 1.39
N VAL A 38 -14.03 16.44 1.19
CA VAL A 38 -13.22 15.77 2.20
C VAL A 38 -11.78 16.18 2.03
N THR A 39 -11.27 16.87 3.04
CA THR A 39 -9.89 17.34 3.12
C THR A 39 -9.06 16.52 4.08
N HIS A 40 -9.70 15.79 5.00
CA HIS A 40 -9.03 15.00 6.01
C HIS A 40 -9.80 13.70 6.30
N TRP A 41 -9.09 12.64 6.67
CA TRP A 41 -9.66 11.29 6.80
C TRP A 41 -10.68 11.19 7.94
N ASP A 42 -10.54 12.00 8.99
CA ASP A 42 -11.41 11.99 10.18
C ASP A 42 -12.83 12.48 9.91
N GLN A 43 -13.05 13.15 8.78
CA GLN A 43 -14.38 13.62 8.34
C GLN A 43 -15.26 12.45 7.89
N VAL A 44 -14.67 11.34 7.47
CA VAL A 44 -15.36 10.20 6.87
C VAL A 44 -15.04 8.86 7.54
N ASN A 45 -14.09 8.83 8.48
CA ASN A 45 -13.69 7.60 9.15
C ASN A 45 -13.06 7.85 10.52
N THR A 46 -12.98 6.81 11.35
CA THR A 46 -12.46 6.90 12.73
C THR A 46 -10.96 6.67 12.84
N HIS A 47 -10.34 6.07 11.82
CA HIS A 47 -8.91 5.80 11.73
C HIS A 47 -8.48 5.84 10.26
N PRO A 48 -7.27 6.33 9.93
CA PRO A 48 -6.78 6.37 8.55
C PRO A 48 -6.72 4.97 7.91
N GLY A 49 -6.31 3.96 8.68
CA GLY A 49 -6.34 2.56 8.24
C GLY A 49 -7.73 2.10 7.81
N THR A 50 -8.78 2.44 8.55
CA THR A 50 -10.16 2.08 8.17
C THR A 50 -10.57 2.72 6.86
N LEU A 51 -10.21 4.00 6.65
CA LEU A 51 -10.44 4.68 5.39
C LEU A 51 -9.71 3.99 4.24
N LEU A 52 -8.40 3.75 4.40
CA LEU A 52 -7.57 3.13 3.37
C LEU A 52 -8.02 1.71 3.04
N SER A 53 -8.40 0.91 4.04
CA SER A 53 -8.98 -0.41 3.82
C SER A 53 -10.24 -0.35 2.97
N GLU A 54 -11.12 0.61 3.26
CA GLU A 54 -12.41 0.78 2.60
C GLU A 54 -12.29 1.28 1.15
N VAL A 55 -11.41 2.26 0.90
CA VAL A 55 -11.37 2.98 -0.39
C VAL A 55 -10.26 2.52 -1.31
N LEU A 56 -9.24 1.83 -0.78
CA LEU A 56 -8.07 1.39 -1.53
C LEU A 56 -7.80 -0.10 -1.38
N THR A 57 -7.56 -0.59 -0.15
CA THR A 57 -7.03 -1.96 0.05
C THR A 57 -7.98 -3.01 -0.49
N TYR A 58 -9.20 -3.09 0.06
CA TYR A 58 -10.16 -4.11 -0.33
C TYR A 58 -10.72 -3.96 -1.75
N PRO A 59 -11.10 -2.76 -2.21
CA PRO A 59 -11.72 -2.65 -3.54
C PRO A 59 -10.74 -2.71 -4.71
N LEU A 60 -9.47 -2.33 -4.51
CA LEU A 60 -8.54 -2.09 -5.62
C LEU A 60 -7.22 -2.84 -5.47
N PHE A 61 -6.53 -2.65 -4.35
CA PHE A 61 -5.16 -3.16 -4.17
C PHE A 61 -5.12 -4.68 -4.00
N GLN A 62 -5.87 -5.23 -3.04
CA GLN A 62 -5.88 -6.65 -2.72
C GLN A 62 -6.29 -7.52 -3.92
N PRO A 63 -7.37 -7.20 -4.67
CA PRO A 63 -7.73 -7.98 -5.86
C PRO A 63 -6.60 -8.10 -6.90
N LEU A 64 -5.83 -7.02 -7.10
CA LEU A 64 -4.69 -7.01 -8.02
C LEU A 64 -3.49 -7.77 -7.45
N MET A 65 -3.26 -7.66 -6.14
CA MET A 65 -2.21 -8.41 -5.46
C MET A 65 -2.48 -9.92 -5.42
N GLU A 66 -3.73 -10.36 -5.51
CA GLU A 66 -4.12 -11.77 -5.54
C GLU A 66 -4.31 -12.31 -6.97
N SER A 67 -4.39 -11.43 -7.97
CA SER A 67 -4.64 -11.83 -9.35
C SER A 67 -3.54 -12.75 -9.89
N PRO A 68 -3.86 -13.82 -10.63
CA PRO A 68 -2.85 -14.68 -11.26
C PRO A 68 -2.07 -13.94 -12.37
N GLU A 69 -2.70 -12.96 -13.01
CA GLU A 69 -2.11 -12.18 -14.10
C GLU A 69 -2.32 -10.68 -13.83
N ILE A 70 -1.29 -9.88 -14.13
CA ILE A 70 -1.37 -8.43 -14.09
C ILE A 70 -1.02 -7.90 -15.49
N ASP A 71 -1.91 -7.07 -16.03
CA ASP A 71 -1.63 -6.35 -17.27
C ASP A 71 -0.83 -5.06 -16.98
N ALA A 72 -0.51 -4.31 -18.03
CA ALA A 72 0.29 -3.09 -17.91
C ALA A 72 -0.42 -1.99 -17.10
N GLU A 73 -1.76 -1.95 -17.10
CA GLU A 73 -2.53 -0.97 -16.34
C GLU A 73 -2.52 -1.31 -14.85
N ALA A 74 -2.73 -2.59 -14.51
CA ALA A 74 -2.59 -3.10 -13.15
C ALA A 74 -1.17 -2.90 -12.61
N GLU A 75 -0.14 -3.09 -13.46
CA GLU A 75 1.25 -2.87 -13.10
C GLU A 75 1.54 -1.41 -12.74
N ASP A 76 1.06 -0.45 -13.55
CA ASP A 76 1.18 0.98 -13.26
C ASP A 76 0.44 1.35 -11.96
N PHE A 77 -0.77 0.85 -11.78
CA PHE A 77 -1.55 1.10 -10.57
C PHE A 77 -0.87 0.55 -9.32
N LEU A 78 -0.34 -0.68 -9.36
CA LEU A 78 0.41 -1.25 -8.26
C LEU A 78 1.69 -0.45 -7.97
N ALA A 79 2.42 -0.01 -8.99
CA ALA A 79 3.59 0.85 -8.79
C ALA A 79 3.24 2.16 -8.06
N ARG A 80 2.11 2.79 -8.40
CA ARG A 80 1.59 3.97 -7.69
C ARG A 80 1.11 3.66 -6.26
N CYS A 81 0.53 2.47 -6.04
CA CYS A 81 0.17 2.02 -4.69
C CYS A 81 1.41 1.87 -3.81
N PHE A 82 2.48 1.26 -4.32
CA PHE A 82 3.73 1.12 -3.58
C PHE A 82 4.48 2.45 -3.40
N GLU A 83 4.32 3.41 -4.32
CA GLU A 83 4.75 4.80 -4.08
C GLU A 83 3.99 5.44 -2.91
N PHE A 84 2.67 5.25 -2.86
CA PHE A 84 1.85 5.75 -1.77
C PHE A 84 2.22 5.10 -0.42
N ILE A 85 2.36 3.77 -0.39
CA ILE A 85 2.78 3.02 0.81
C ILE A 85 4.15 3.50 1.30
N GLU A 86 5.14 3.65 0.42
CA GLU A 86 6.45 4.19 0.79
C GLU A 86 6.33 5.59 1.42
N GLY A 87 5.45 6.43 0.89
CA GLY A 87 5.15 7.74 1.47
C GLY A 87 4.58 7.67 2.88
N LEU A 88 3.72 6.70 3.19
CA LEU A 88 3.20 6.45 4.54
C LEU A 88 4.31 5.96 5.48
N GLU A 89 5.15 5.05 4.99
CA GLU A 89 6.31 4.54 5.74
C GLU A 89 7.30 5.66 6.07
N GLU A 90 7.39 6.70 5.24
CA GLU A 90 8.25 7.87 5.47
C GLU A 90 7.67 8.91 6.46
N ASP A 91 6.47 8.71 7.01
CA ASP A 91 5.83 9.65 7.94
C ASP A 91 6.74 10.00 9.14
N PRO A 92 7.09 11.30 9.33
CA PRO A 92 7.98 11.72 10.41
C PRO A 92 7.39 11.50 11.81
N SER A 93 6.06 11.38 11.94
CA SER A 93 5.42 11.13 13.23
C SER A 93 5.42 9.65 13.63
N GLY A 94 5.61 8.75 12.67
CA GLY A 94 5.51 7.29 12.84
C GLY A 94 4.07 6.76 12.92
N TRP A 95 3.06 7.61 12.97
CA TRP A 95 1.67 7.16 13.13
C TRP A 95 1.12 6.51 11.86
N LEU A 96 1.53 7.01 10.68
CA LEU A 96 1.15 6.38 9.41
C LEU A 96 2.01 5.15 9.06
N VAL A 97 3.15 4.96 9.73
CA VAL A 97 3.95 3.73 9.62
C VAL A 97 3.14 2.53 10.13
N ASP A 98 2.59 2.63 11.35
CA ASP A 98 1.72 1.58 11.91
C ASP A 98 0.49 1.36 11.02
N THR A 99 -0.06 2.44 10.46
CA THR A 99 -1.19 2.36 9.54
C THR A 99 -0.82 1.58 8.28
N ALA A 100 0.34 1.86 7.67
CA ALA A 100 0.83 1.17 6.48
C ALA A 100 1.08 -0.33 6.77
N TYR A 101 1.69 -0.61 7.94
CA TYR A 101 1.95 -1.98 8.37
C TYR A 101 0.67 -2.82 8.40
N PHE A 102 -0.35 -2.40 9.17
CA PHE A 102 -1.58 -3.18 9.34
C PHE A 102 -2.51 -3.15 8.12
N THR A 103 -2.42 -2.11 7.29
CA THR A 103 -3.32 -1.96 6.14
C THR A 103 -2.80 -2.64 4.88
N PHE A 104 -1.48 -2.77 4.72
CA PHE A 104 -0.85 -3.29 3.49
C PHE A 104 0.20 -4.36 3.76
N VAL A 105 1.16 -4.08 4.66
CA VAL A 105 2.35 -4.94 4.80
C VAL A 105 1.99 -6.30 5.39
N GLU A 106 1.15 -6.34 6.42
CA GLU A 106 0.70 -7.58 7.06
C GLU A 106 -0.01 -8.50 6.07
N PHE A 107 -0.81 -7.94 5.16
CA PHE A 107 -1.51 -8.68 4.11
C PHE A 107 -0.54 -9.46 3.20
N PHE A 108 0.70 -8.99 3.01
CA PHE A 108 1.65 -9.71 2.16
C PHE A 108 1.98 -11.11 2.69
N LEU A 109 1.83 -11.37 3.98
CA LEU A 109 2.02 -12.71 4.56
C LEU A 109 1.00 -13.76 4.09
N GLN A 110 -0.05 -13.35 3.37
CA GLN A 110 -1.12 -14.24 2.93
C GLN A 110 -0.64 -15.38 2.03
N SER A 111 0.30 -15.12 1.13
CA SER A 111 0.89 -16.15 0.26
C SER A 111 2.26 -15.77 -0.26
N ARG A 112 3.01 -16.76 -0.76
CA ARG A 112 4.32 -16.52 -1.39
C ARG A 112 4.18 -15.70 -2.66
N GLU A 113 3.15 -15.93 -3.46
CA GLU A 113 2.88 -15.20 -4.69
C GLU A 113 2.59 -13.72 -4.41
N VAL A 114 1.89 -13.42 -3.30
CA VAL A 114 1.67 -12.04 -2.85
C VAL A 114 3.00 -11.40 -2.41
N LEU A 115 3.86 -12.13 -1.68
CA LEU A 115 5.20 -11.64 -1.32
C LEU A 115 6.07 -11.37 -2.55
N ASP A 116 6.18 -12.33 -3.47
CA ASP A 116 6.95 -12.18 -4.71
C ASP A 116 6.49 -10.95 -5.49
N ARG A 117 5.17 -10.76 -5.61
CA ARG A 117 4.60 -9.56 -6.22
C ARG A 117 4.90 -8.30 -5.43
N ALA A 118 4.82 -8.33 -4.09
CA ALA A 118 5.14 -7.17 -3.26
C ALA A 118 6.60 -6.75 -3.44
N PHE A 119 7.55 -7.70 -3.43
CA PHE A 119 8.97 -7.42 -3.64
C PHE A 119 9.31 -6.86 -5.02
N ARG A 120 8.50 -7.15 -6.05
CA ARG A 120 8.63 -6.53 -7.39
C ARG A 120 8.40 -5.01 -7.37
N PHE A 121 7.47 -4.53 -6.55
CA PHE A 121 7.08 -3.12 -6.50
C PHE A 121 7.61 -2.37 -5.27
N ALA A 122 8.02 -3.10 -4.23
CA ALA A 122 8.48 -2.54 -2.98
C ALA A 122 9.65 -1.57 -3.18
N ARG A 123 9.45 -0.36 -2.66
CA ARG A 123 10.48 0.67 -2.58
C ARG A 123 11.34 0.46 -1.32
N PRO A 124 12.50 1.15 -1.17
CA PRO A 124 13.51 0.77 -0.19
C PRO A 124 13.00 0.65 1.25
N LYS A 125 12.16 1.56 1.72
CA LYS A 125 11.64 1.54 3.10
C LYS A 125 10.58 0.47 3.28
N THR A 126 9.63 0.37 2.36
CA THR A 126 8.62 -0.68 2.31
C THR A 126 9.29 -2.07 2.27
N ARG A 127 10.34 -2.24 1.46
CA ARG A 127 11.12 -3.49 1.36
C ARG A 127 11.80 -3.84 2.69
N ALA A 128 12.39 -2.85 3.35
CA ALA A 128 12.99 -3.05 4.67
C ALA A 128 11.94 -3.46 5.70
N GLU A 129 10.75 -2.87 5.65
CA GLU A 129 9.64 -3.19 6.55
C GLU A 129 9.08 -4.60 6.29
N ILE A 130 8.89 -5.00 5.03
CA ILE A 130 8.51 -6.38 4.68
C ILE A 130 9.55 -7.38 5.22
N LEU A 131 10.84 -7.10 5.04
CA LEU A 131 11.90 -7.98 5.56
C LEU A 131 11.92 -8.02 7.09
N ALA A 132 11.68 -6.90 7.76
CA ALA A 132 11.57 -6.83 9.22
C ALA A 132 10.38 -7.66 9.71
N MET A 133 9.23 -7.54 9.06
CA MET A 133 8.03 -8.34 9.31
C MET A 133 8.33 -9.84 9.15
N LEU A 134 8.87 -10.28 8.02
CA LEU A 134 9.18 -11.70 7.76
C LEU A 134 10.08 -12.28 8.85
N ARG A 135 11.12 -11.54 9.27
CA ARG A 135 12.01 -11.94 10.36
C ARG A 135 11.27 -12.00 11.71
N GLY A 136 10.40 -11.03 12.00
CA GLY A 136 9.58 -11.00 13.22
C GLY A 136 8.64 -12.20 13.32
N TRP A 137 8.07 -12.64 12.20
CA TRP A 137 7.17 -13.80 12.11
C TRP A 137 7.89 -15.14 11.89
N ASN A 138 9.23 -15.16 11.86
CA ASN A 138 10.05 -16.33 11.54
C ASN A 138 9.70 -17.00 10.19
N VAL A 139 9.26 -16.19 9.22
CA VAL A 139 9.03 -16.64 7.84
C VAL A 139 10.38 -16.70 7.12
N PRO A 140 10.71 -17.82 6.44
CA PRO A 140 11.93 -17.90 5.65
C PRO A 140 12.00 -16.82 4.57
N VAL A 141 13.09 -16.06 4.54
CA VAL A 141 13.34 -15.03 3.53
C VAL A 141 14.01 -15.66 2.31
N ASP A 142 13.44 -15.40 1.13
CA ASP A 142 14.10 -15.77 -0.12
C ASP A 142 15.29 -14.83 -0.40
N PRO A 143 16.49 -15.35 -0.71
CA PRO A 143 17.65 -14.50 -1.02
C PRO A 143 17.43 -13.51 -2.17
N SER A 144 16.56 -13.81 -3.13
CA SER A 144 16.19 -12.90 -4.22
C SER A 144 15.48 -11.62 -3.73
N TRP A 145 14.77 -11.71 -2.60
CA TRP A 145 14.11 -10.57 -1.97
C TRP A 145 15.05 -9.64 -1.21
N GLU A 146 16.29 -10.05 -0.95
CA GLU A 146 17.29 -9.19 -0.31
C GLU A 146 18.13 -8.43 -1.34
N ASP A 147 18.38 -9.02 -2.51
CA ASP A 147 19.21 -8.42 -3.57
C ASP A 147 18.55 -8.58 -4.95
N PRO A 148 17.92 -7.52 -5.51
CA PRO A 148 17.30 -7.58 -6.84
C PRO A 148 18.33 -7.83 -7.95
N SER A 149 19.63 -7.69 -7.66
CA SER A 149 20.72 -7.96 -8.61
C SER A 149 20.95 -9.46 -8.86
N ARG A 150 20.39 -10.34 -8.00
CA ARG A 150 20.64 -11.79 -8.02
C ARG A 150 19.63 -12.62 -8.81
N GLU A 151 18.58 -12.00 -9.33
CA GLU A 151 17.57 -12.70 -10.16
C GLU A 151 18.15 -13.28 -11.48
N GLY A 152 19.37 -12.90 -11.86
CA GLY A 152 20.07 -13.40 -13.06
C GLY A 152 21.11 -14.51 -12.84
N GLU A 153 21.40 -14.94 -11.61
CA GLU A 153 22.53 -15.86 -11.35
C GLU A 153 22.13 -17.34 -11.16
N GLN A 154 20.84 -17.68 -11.27
CA GLN A 154 20.37 -19.07 -11.17
C GLN A 154 19.93 -19.64 -12.53
N GLN A 155 20.84 -19.62 -13.52
CA GLN A 155 20.80 -20.51 -14.68
C GLN A 155 22.23 -20.91 -15.06
N GLU A 156 22.78 -21.93 -14.38
CA GLU A 156 23.85 -22.80 -14.90
C GLU A 156 23.54 -24.26 -14.56
#